data_AF-A0A9P6HI76-F1
#
_entry.id   AF-A0A9P6HI76-F1
#
_cell.length_a   1.000
_cell.length_b   1.000
_cell.length_c   1.000
_cell.angle_alpha   90.00
_cell.angle_beta   90.00
_cell.angle_gamma   90.00
#
_symmetry.space_group_name_H-M   'P 1'
#
loop_
_entity.id
_entity.type
_entity.pdbx_description
1 polymer ?
#
loop_
_entity_poly.entity_id
_entity_poly.type
_entity_poly.pdbx_seq_one_letter_code
_entity_poly.pdbx_strand_id
1 'polypeptide(L)'
;MSSSSHRIHDTKSPLSPRQPKPSHPLHSPPNGSRLRPPLLYDLEIVQQPQKAAECGSLSLSRLPLAPPLIVQLSIRDGSGNVIPEEGELSFLIAHLSLIPVTESGGHSSTHTKPSDHTNQLYGSLVSSPQTFRDLHGRQGAYFLFPDVSVRIRGRFQLGVTLIELPGSVFKFGSDTRSQLGTF
;
A
#
# COMPACT_ATOMS: atom_id res chain seq x y z
N MET A 1 -88.57 5.83 -15.49
CA MET A 1 -88.17 6.07 -16.89
C MET A 1 -87.56 7.46 -16.96
N SER A 2 -86.25 7.54 -17.18
CA SER A 2 -85.54 8.61 -17.90
C SER A 2 -84.03 8.39 -17.74
N SER A 3 -83.40 7.99 -18.85
CA SER A 3 -81.96 7.78 -18.99
C SER A 3 -81.19 9.09 -18.95
N SER A 4 -80.04 9.11 -18.32
CA SER A 4 -78.97 10.07 -18.63
C SER A 4 -77.64 9.34 -18.72
N SER A 5 -77.18 9.18 -19.97
CA SER A 5 -75.87 8.66 -20.33
C SER A 5 -74.77 9.64 -19.91
N HIS A 6 -73.66 9.13 -19.36
CA HIS A 6 -72.41 9.89 -19.19
C HIS A 6 -71.35 9.32 -20.12
N ARG A 7 -70.88 10.16 -21.03
CA ARG A 7 -69.87 9.87 -22.05
C ARG A 7 -68.50 10.25 -21.51
N ILE A 8 -67.58 9.29 -21.52
CA ILE A 8 -66.17 9.43 -21.18
C ILE A 8 -65.50 10.32 -22.24
N HIS A 9 -64.74 11.34 -21.80
CA HIS A 9 -63.86 12.12 -22.67
C HIS A 9 -62.40 11.87 -22.28
N ASP A 10 -61.70 11.13 -23.14
CA ASP A 10 -60.25 11.08 -23.21
C ASP A 10 -59.68 12.48 -23.47
N THR A 11 -58.77 12.93 -22.60
CA THR A 11 -58.04 14.19 -22.81
C THR A 11 -56.59 13.85 -23.16
N LYS A 12 -56.28 13.84 -24.46
CA LYS A 12 -54.92 13.71 -24.98
C LYS A 12 -54.29 15.10 -25.10
N SER A 13 -53.40 15.47 -24.16
CA SER A 13 -52.62 16.71 -24.25
C SER A 13 -51.53 16.60 -25.33
N PRO A 14 -51.28 17.65 -26.14
CA PRO A 14 -50.22 17.63 -27.15
C PRO A 14 -48.83 17.87 -26.53
N LEU A 15 -47.85 17.07 -26.97
CA LEU A 15 -46.43 17.18 -26.62
C LEU A 15 -45.80 18.41 -27.28
N SER A 16 -45.17 19.29 -26.49
CA SER A 16 -44.37 20.41 -27.01
C SER A 16 -43.07 19.93 -27.68
N PRO A 17 -42.58 20.59 -28.74
CA PRO A 17 -41.32 20.24 -29.39
C PRO A 17 -40.11 20.55 -28.50
N ARG A 18 -39.18 19.59 -28.39
CA ARG A 18 -37.94 19.71 -27.59
C ARG A 18 -36.97 20.69 -28.25
N GLN A 19 -36.56 21.74 -27.53
CA GLN A 19 -35.40 22.56 -27.91
C GLN A 19 -34.08 21.76 -27.73
N PRO A 20 -33.08 21.95 -28.61
CA PRO A 20 -31.76 21.34 -28.44
C PRO A 20 -31.02 21.98 -27.25
N LYS A 21 -30.49 21.13 -26.36
CA LYS A 21 -29.66 21.54 -25.22
C LYS A 21 -28.36 22.21 -25.72
N PRO A 22 -27.87 23.28 -25.07
CA PRO A 22 -26.58 23.85 -25.39
C PRO A 22 -25.47 22.86 -25.03
N SER A 23 -24.59 22.59 -25.99
CA SER A 23 -23.38 21.80 -25.83
C SER A 23 -22.44 22.48 -24.81
N HIS A 24 -22.26 21.87 -23.64
CA HIS A 24 -21.20 22.26 -22.72
C HIS A 24 -19.84 22.12 -23.43
N PRO A 25 -18.91 23.07 -23.29
CA PRO A 25 -17.56 22.90 -23.82
C PRO A 25 -16.94 21.65 -23.18
N LEU A 26 -16.35 20.79 -24.02
CA LEU A 26 -15.49 19.70 -23.57
C LEU A 26 -14.47 20.29 -22.59
N HIS A 27 -14.56 19.92 -21.31
CA HIS A 27 -13.45 20.07 -20.40
C HIS A 27 -12.31 19.25 -21.01
N SER A 28 -11.28 19.92 -21.52
CA SER A 28 -10.01 19.28 -21.77
C SER A 28 -9.59 18.56 -20.49
N PRO A 29 -9.04 17.33 -20.58
CA PRO A 29 -8.38 16.75 -19.41
C PRO A 29 -7.33 17.77 -18.94
N PRO A 30 -7.18 18.02 -17.63
CA PRO A 30 -6.13 18.89 -17.15
C PRO A 30 -4.81 18.29 -17.65
N ASN A 31 -4.26 18.92 -18.68
CA ASN A 31 -2.96 18.62 -19.24
C ASN A 31 -1.97 19.22 -18.24
N GLY A 32 -1.67 18.41 -17.24
CA GLY A 32 -0.91 18.80 -16.08
C GLY A 32 -0.47 17.55 -15.38
N SER A 33 0.37 16.74 -16.05
CA SER A 33 1.44 16.05 -15.34
C SER A 33 2.32 17.14 -14.71
N ARG A 34 1.78 17.80 -13.68
CA ARG A 34 2.56 18.61 -12.78
C ARG A 34 3.45 17.57 -12.13
N LEU A 35 4.65 17.42 -12.66
CA LEU A 35 5.69 16.61 -12.04
C LEU A 35 5.75 17.13 -10.61
N ARG A 36 5.15 16.38 -9.69
CA ARG A 36 5.20 16.75 -8.28
C ARG A 36 6.69 16.84 -7.97
N PRO A 37 7.14 17.89 -7.28
CA PRO A 37 8.53 17.96 -6.85
C PRO A 37 8.89 16.64 -6.16
N PRO A 38 10.08 16.08 -6.43
CA PRO A 38 10.48 14.82 -5.82
C PRO A 38 10.41 14.96 -4.30
N LEU A 39 9.70 14.03 -3.67
CA LEU A 39 9.64 13.91 -2.22
C LEU A 39 10.86 13.13 -1.75
N LEU A 40 11.35 13.49 -0.56
CA LEU A 40 12.38 12.76 0.15
C LEU A 40 11.72 11.96 1.26
N TYR A 41 12.05 10.68 1.35
CA TYR A 41 11.50 9.77 2.34
C TYR A 41 12.60 9.32 3.29
N ASP A 42 12.41 9.55 4.58
CA ASP A 42 13.30 9.06 5.62
C ASP A 42 12.60 7.97 6.43
N LEU A 43 13.34 6.90 6.71
CA LEU A 43 12.91 5.79 7.57
C LEU A 43 13.70 5.81 8.87
N GLU A 44 13.00 5.87 10.00
CA GLU A 44 13.59 5.82 11.34
C GLU A 44 13.16 4.55 12.06
N ILE A 45 14.11 3.77 12.57
CA ILE A 45 13.79 2.59 13.39
C ILE A 45 13.49 3.03 14.82
N VAL A 46 12.21 3.09 15.17
CA VAL A 46 11.75 3.51 16.50
C VAL A 46 11.65 2.35 17.49
N GLN A 47 11.60 1.10 17.01
CA GLN A 47 11.72 -0.09 17.85
C GLN A 47 12.56 -1.16 17.15
N GLN A 48 13.68 -1.53 17.76
CA GLN A 48 14.58 -2.57 17.25
C GLN A 48 14.29 -3.95 17.87
N PRO A 49 14.29 -5.03 17.06
CA PRO A 49 14.38 -6.38 17.60
C PRO A 49 15.64 -6.60 18.44
N GLN A 50 15.46 -7.19 19.61
CA GLN A 50 16.54 -7.48 20.55
C GLN A 50 16.89 -8.97 20.59
N LYS A 51 15.92 -9.82 20.28
CA LYS A 51 16.04 -11.28 20.32
C LYS A 51 15.37 -11.89 19.10
N ALA A 52 15.98 -12.98 18.63
CA ALA A 52 15.47 -13.82 17.57
C ALA A 52 15.78 -15.27 17.92
N ALA A 53 14.95 -16.21 17.47
CA ALA A 53 15.28 -17.63 17.48
C ALA A 53 15.20 -18.14 16.04
N GLU A 54 16.13 -19.00 15.64
CA GLU A 54 16.00 -19.65 14.36
C GLU A 54 14.88 -20.70 14.38
N CYS A 55 14.11 -20.80 13.30
CA CYS A 55 13.09 -21.84 13.15
C CYS A 55 13.59 -23.13 12.49
N GLY A 56 14.78 -23.11 11.87
CA GLY A 56 15.36 -24.28 11.22
C GLY A 56 14.46 -24.85 10.10
N SER A 57 14.23 -26.16 10.12
CA SER A 57 13.33 -26.85 9.17
C SER A 57 11.86 -26.87 9.60
N LEU A 58 11.55 -26.50 10.84
CA LEU A 58 10.20 -26.59 11.42
C LEU A 58 9.55 -25.21 11.47
N SER A 59 8.82 -24.86 10.42
CA SER A 59 8.12 -23.56 10.32
C SER A 59 7.04 -23.35 11.39
N LEU A 60 6.49 -24.43 11.98
CA LEU A 60 5.41 -24.38 12.96
C LEU A 60 5.86 -23.97 14.38
N SER A 61 7.16 -24.08 14.70
CA SER A 61 7.72 -23.68 16.01
C SER A 61 8.50 -22.37 15.92
N ARG A 62 8.27 -21.58 14.88
CA ARG A 62 8.96 -20.30 14.69
C ARG A 62 8.57 -19.32 15.79
N LEU A 63 9.56 -18.59 16.28
CA LEU A 63 9.35 -17.46 17.17
C LEU A 63 9.59 -16.18 16.39
N PRO A 64 8.69 -15.18 16.48
CA PRO A 64 8.93 -13.91 15.84
C PRO A 64 10.07 -13.15 16.53
N LEU A 65 10.64 -12.20 15.81
CA LEU A 65 11.54 -11.19 16.33
C LEU A 65 10.89 -10.46 17.50
N ALA A 66 11.64 -10.29 18.59
CA ALA A 66 11.14 -9.71 19.83
C ALA A 66 12.07 -8.59 20.35
N PRO A 67 11.56 -7.38 20.66
CA PRO A 67 10.22 -6.89 20.28
C PRO A 67 10.10 -6.75 18.73
N PRO A 68 8.89 -6.59 18.17
CA PRO A 68 8.73 -6.49 16.72
C PRO A 68 9.41 -5.24 16.16
N LEU A 69 9.85 -5.27 14.91
CA LEU A 69 10.44 -4.09 14.27
C LEU A 69 9.34 -3.07 13.95
N ILE A 70 9.56 -1.82 14.36
CA ILE A 70 8.69 -0.68 14.05
C ILE A 70 9.55 0.40 13.41
N VAL A 71 9.11 0.89 12.26
CA VAL A 71 9.80 1.93 11.49
C VAL A 71 8.84 3.09 11.28
N GLN A 72 9.26 4.30 11.63
CA GLN A 72 8.53 5.52 11.34
C GLN A 72 8.97 6.06 9.97
N LEU A 73 8.00 6.51 9.18
CA LEU A 73 8.22 7.25 7.95
C LEU A 73 8.17 8.75 8.26
N SER A 74 9.06 9.52 7.66
CA SER A 74 8.87 10.97 7.53
C SER A 74 9.09 11.38 6.09
N ILE A 75 8.24 12.30 5.62
CA ILE A 75 8.24 12.76 4.24
C ILE A 75 8.68 14.22 4.23
N ARG A 76 9.61 14.56 3.36
CA ARG A 76 10.11 15.92 3.19
C ARG A 76 9.95 16.40 1.76
N ASP A 77 9.75 17.70 1.62
CA ASP A 77 9.81 18.35 0.32
C ASP A 77 11.26 18.50 -0.18
N GLY A 78 11.43 18.98 -1.41
CA GLY A 78 12.76 19.26 -1.99
C GLY A 78 13.53 20.39 -1.28
N SER A 79 12.91 21.09 -0.32
CA SER A 79 13.56 22.08 0.55
C SER A 79 13.95 21.48 1.92
N GLY A 80 13.63 20.21 2.17
CA GLY A 80 13.94 19.49 3.41
C GLY A 80 12.92 19.68 4.54
N ASN A 81 11.81 20.38 4.28
CA ASN A 81 10.76 20.59 5.27
C ASN A 81 9.90 19.34 5.39
N VAL A 82 9.59 18.93 6.62
CA VAL A 82 8.66 17.82 6.87
C VAL A 82 7.26 18.23 6.42
N ILE A 83 6.65 17.41 5.57
CA ILE A 83 5.27 17.62 5.09
C ILE A 83 4.32 16.62 5.75
N PRO A 84 3.02 16.94 5.87
CA PRO A 84 2.02 16.00 6.34
C PRO A 84 1.97 14.76 5.43
N GLU A 85 1.77 13.60 6.04
CA GLU A 85 1.74 12.30 5.36
C GLU A 85 0.43 12.07 4.58
N GLU A 86 -0.59 12.89 4.84
CA GLU A 86 -1.94 12.75 4.26
C GLU A 86 -1.91 12.82 2.73
N GLY A 87 -2.35 11.72 2.09
CA GLY A 87 -2.41 11.58 0.64
C GLY A 87 -1.15 10.99 0.00
N GLU A 88 0.00 10.99 0.69
CA GLU A 88 1.26 10.45 0.17
C GLU A 88 1.50 8.98 0.57
N LEU A 89 0.76 8.46 1.55
CA LEU A 89 0.92 7.07 2.01
C LEU A 89 0.42 6.02 1.02
N SER A 90 -0.41 6.44 0.06
CA SER A 90 -0.96 5.54 -0.95
C SER A 90 0.19 4.98 -1.79
N PHE A 91 0.15 3.68 -2.05
CA PHE A 91 1.15 2.99 -2.88
C PHE A 91 2.55 2.85 -2.28
N LEU A 92 2.80 3.32 -1.07
CA LEU A 92 4.04 3.03 -0.35
C LEU A 92 3.97 1.65 0.33
N ILE A 93 5.05 0.88 0.22
CA ILE A 93 5.26 -0.34 0.99
C ILE A 93 6.71 -0.38 1.49
N ALA A 94 6.92 -0.94 2.68
CA ALA A 94 8.26 -1.26 3.18
C ALA A 94 8.49 -2.77 3.08
N HIS A 95 9.62 -3.17 2.50
CA HIS A 95 10.06 -4.55 2.43
C HIS A 95 11.24 -4.79 3.36
N LEU A 96 11.17 -5.86 4.15
CA LEU A 96 12.21 -6.28 5.08
C LEU A 96 13.12 -7.33 4.44
N SER A 97 14.43 -7.12 4.55
CA SER A 97 15.46 -8.03 4.07
C SER A 97 16.48 -8.34 5.17
N LEU A 98 17.29 -9.39 4.95
CA LEU A 98 18.34 -9.80 5.86
C LEU A 98 19.70 -9.61 5.20
N ILE A 99 20.60 -8.91 5.87
CA ILE A 99 21.93 -8.55 5.38
C ILE A 99 22.98 -9.28 6.24
N PRO A 100 23.84 -10.12 5.67
CA PRO A 100 24.93 -10.76 6.40
C PRO A 100 25.91 -9.73 6.96
N VAL A 101 26.34 -9.91 8.21
CA VAL A 101 27.44 -9.10 8.78
C VAL A 101 28.75 -9.80 8.46
N THR A 102 29.51 -9.28 7.49
CA THR A 102 30.85 -9.80 7.17
C THR A 102 31.83 -9.37 8.26
N GLU A 103 32.23 -10.30 9.12
CA GLU A 103 33.30 -10.07 10.08
C GLU A 103 34.65 -10.15 9.35
N SER A 104 35.36 -9.05 9.19
CA SER A 104 36.64 -8.98 8.45
C SER A 104 37.82 -9.75 9.08
N GLY A 105 37.60 -10.75 9.95
CA GLY A 105 38.72 -11.37 10.66
C GLY A 105 38.44 -12.58 11.56
N GLY A 106 37.62 -13.54 11.15
CA GLY A 106 37.42 -14.74 11.97
C GLY A 106 37.02 -15.97 11.18
N HIS A 107 37.89 -16.98 11.17
CA HIS A 107 37.61 -18.32 10.69
C HIS A 107 36.52 -18.99 11.56
N SER A 108 35.24 -18.68 11.35
CA SER A 108 34.14 -19.46 11.90
C SER A 108 33.48 -20.24 10.77
N SER A 109 34.06 -21.41 10.49
CA SER A 109 33.47 -22.43 9.63
C SER A 109 32.18 -22.97 10.27
N THR A 110 31.05 -22.33 10.01
CA THR A 110 29.77 -23.05 9.93
C THR A 110 29.46 -23.22 8.47
N HIS A 111 29.69 -24.44 7.98
CA HIS A 111 29.42 -24.87 6.61
C HIS A 111 27.92 -24.77 6.31
N THR A 112 27.46 -23.61 5.85
CA THR A 112 26.28 -23.51 5.01
C THR A 112 26.79 -23.22 3.61
N LYS A 113 26.80 -24.25 2.76
CA LYS A 113 26.93 -24.01 1.31
C LYS A 113 25.92 -22.91 0.93
N PRO A 114 26.29 -21.91 0.13
CA PRO A 114 25.34 -20.98 -0.47
C PRO A 114 24.62 -21.72 -1.60
N SER A 115 23.90 -22.79 -1.27
CA SER A 115 23.06 -23.53 -2.20
C SER A 115 21.62 -23.33 -1.75
N ASP A 116 20.86 -22.76 -2.68
CA ASP A 116 19.44 -22.44 -2.67
C ASP A 116 19.14 -21.01 -2.20
N HIS A 117 18.61 -20.23 -3.15
CA HIS A 117 18.07 -18.88 -3.06
C HIS A 117 16.88 -18.75 -2.07
N THR A 118 16.86 -19.55 -1.00
CA THR A 118 15.79 -19.56 -0.01
C THR A 118 15.84 -18.29 0.82
N ASN A 119 14.70 -17.62 0.89
CA ASN A 119 14.54 -16.44 1.72
C ASN A 119 14.82 -16.82 3.18
N GLN A 120 15.80 -16.16 3.81
CA GLN A 120 16.23 -16.47 5.18
C GLN A 120 15.26 -15.91 6.24
N LEU A 121 14.30 -15.10 5.81
CA LEU A 121 13.22 -14.57 6.61
C LEU A 121 11.89 -15.28 6.28
N TYR A 122 11.05 -15.44 7.30
CA TYR A 122 9.68 -15.95 7.20
C TYR A 122 8.69 -15.00 7.84
N GLY A 123 7.44 -15.08 7.37
CA GLY A 123 6.30 -14.33 7.88
C GLY A 123 5.95 -13.12 7.02
N SER A 124 5.49 -12.04 7.65
CA SER A 124 5.09 -10.81 6.98
C SER A 124 6.29 -9.88 6.79
N LEU A 125 6.91 -9.96 5.61
CA LEU A 125 8.10 -9.17 5.25
C LEU A 125 7.76 -7.85 4.55
N VAL A 126 6.49 -7.65 4.20
CA VAL A 126 6.01 -6.43 3.54
C VAL A 126 4.99 -5.77 4.45
N SER A 127 5.14 -4.47 4.64
CA SER A 127 4.23 -3.66 5.47
C SER A 127 3.79 -2.44 4.68
N SER A 128 2.50 -2.10 4.75
CA SER A 128 1.97 -0.81 4.29
C SER A 128 2.05 0.21 5.43
N PRO A 129 2.21 1.51 5.13
CA PRO A 129 2.25 2.53 6.16
C PRO A 129 0.89 2.62 6.85
N GLN A 130 0.92 2.75 8.17
CA GLN A 130 -0.26 2.88 9.01
C GLN A 130 -0.09 4.07 9.94
N THR A 131 -1.15 4.87 10.07
CA THR A 131 -1.11 6.05 10.92
C THR A 131 -1.42 5.68 12.37
N PHE A 132 -0.50 5.97 13.28
CA PHE A 132 -0.67 5.78 14.71
C PHE A 132 -0.37 7.06 15.47
N ARG A 133 -0.72 7.07 16.77
CA ARG A 133 -0.21 8.06 17.71
C ARG A 133 0.90 7.44 18.56
N ASP A 134 1.98 8.17 18.74
CA ASP A 134 3.06 7.79 19.64
C ASP A 134 2.62 7.92 21.12
N LEU A 135 3.51 7.55 22.04
CA LEU A 135 3.27 7.63 23.49
C LEU A 135 3.06 9.07 24.00
N HIS A 136 3.42 10.07 23.21
CA HIS A 136 3.21 11.49 23.51
C HIS A 136 1.94 12.04 22.84
N GLY A 137 1.18 11.20 22.13
CA GLY A 137 -0.05 11.56 21.42
C GLY A 137 0.16 12.17 20.04
N ARG A 138 1.39 12.20 19.52
CA ARG A 138 1.70 12.77 18.20
C ARG A 138 1.42 11.75 17.10
N GLN A 139 0.74 12.18 16.04
CA GLN A 139 0.42 11.33 14.90
C GLN A 139 1.64 11.14 13.99
N GLY A 140 1.80 9.95 13.41
CA GLY A 140 2.79 9.65 12.38
C GLY A 140 2.51 8.35 11.64
N ALA A 141 3.23 8.10 10.55
CA ALA A 141 3.11 6.90 9.73
C ALA A 141 4.17 5.89 10.12
N TYR A 142 3.73 4.64 10.30
CA TYR A 142 4.58 3.56 10.75
C TYR A 142 4.41 2.32 9.88
N PHE A 143 5.52 1.64 9.64
CA PHE A 143 5.57 0.28 9.13
C PHE A 143 5.78 -0.68 10.29
N LEU A 144 4.91 -1.67 10.40
CA LEU A 144 4.95 -2.69 11.44
C LEU A 144 5.35 -4.04 10.87
N PHE A 145 6.26 -4.72 11.55
CA PHE A 145 6.68 -6.08 11.22
C PHE A 145 6.50 -7.00 12.44
N PRO A 146 5.24 -7.32 12.82
CA PRO A 146 4.93 -8.07 14.03
C PRO A 146 5.24 -9.57 13.92
N ASP A 147 5.29 -10.10 12.70
CA ASP A 147 5.41 -11.54 12.45
C ASP A 147 6.58 -11.84 11.51
N VAL A 148 7.81 -11.66 11.99
CA VAL A 148 9.03 -11.95 11.23
C VAL A 148 9.87 -12.95 12.01
N SER A 149 10.34 -14.01 11.36
CA SER A 149 11.25 -15.00 11.95
C SER A 149 12.46 -15.24 11.06
N VAL A 150 13.60 -15.61 11.66
CA VAL A 150 14.81 -15.99 10.93
C VAL A 150 14.89 -17.51 10.81
N ARG A 151 15.30 -18.00 9.65
CA ARG A 151 15.42 -19.45 9.40
C ARG A 151 16.68 -20.06 9.99
N ILE A 152 17.77 -19.31 9.92
CA ILE A 152 19.12 -19.79 10.22
C ILE A 152 19.73 -19.03 11.40
N ARG A 153 20.63 -19.70 12.11
CA ARG A 153 21.53 -19.04 13.08
C ARG A 153 22.57 -18.21 12.34
N GLY A 154 22.89 -17.05 12.89
CA GLY A 154 23.98 -16.21 12.40
C GLY A 154 23.87 -14.77 12.89
N ARG A 155 24.83 -13.95 12.48
CA ARG A 155 24.84 -12.51 12.71
C ARG A 155 24.39 -11.79 11.45
N PHE A 156 23.33 -11.01 11.60
CA PHE A 156 22.69 -10.32 10.49
C PHE A 156 22.23 -8.94 10.92
N GLN A 157 22.04 -8.07 9.93
CA GLN A 157 21.31 -6.82 10.04
C GLN A 157 20.00 -6.92 9.26
N LEU A 158 18.98 -6.23 9.73
CA LEU A 158 17.73 -6.09 9.00
C LEU A 158 17.80 -4.86 8.11
N GLY A 159 17.55 -5.04 6.82
CA GLY A 159 17.42 -3.95 5.85
C GLY A 159 15.95 -3.63 5.61
N VAL A 160 15.58 -2.36 5.69
CA VAL A 160 14.22 -1.89 5.36
C VAL A 160 14.31 -1.07 4.07
N THR A 161 13.58 -1.48 3.06
CA THR A 161 13.52 -0.80 1.77
C THR A 161 12.12 -0.24 1.56
N LEU A 162 12.03 1.08 1.38
CA LEU A 162 10.80 1.72 0.92
C LEU A 162 10.65 1.53 -0.58
N ILE A 163 9.45 1.13 -1.01
CA ILE A 163 9.09 0.96 -2.41
C ILE A 163 7.81 1.77 -2.65
N GLU A 164 7.84 2.63 -3.66
CA GLU A 164 6.66 3.29 -4.19
C GLU A 164 6.13 2.47 -5.38
N LEU A 165 4.91 1.94 -5.24
CA LEU A 165 4.25 1.23 -6.31
C LEU A 165 3.72 2.23 -7.34
N PRO A 166 3.78 1.91 -8.65
CA PRO A 166 3.19 2.77 -9.67
C PRO A 166 1.69 2.89 -9.43
N GLY A 167 1.26 4.09 -9.03
CA GLY A 167 -0.15 4.42 -8.84
C GLY A 167 -0.90 4.29 -10.16
N SER A 168 -1.68 3.22 -10.30
CA SER A 168 -2.63 3.10 -11.41
C SER A 168 -3.80 4.05 -11.12
N VAL A 169 -3.79 5.22 -11.75
CA VAL A 169 -5.02 5.97 -11.99
C VAL A 169 -5.81 5.13 -12.99
N PHE A 170 -6.51 4.10 -12.50
CA PHE A 170 -7.48 3.38 -13.29
C PHE A 170 -8.58 4.37 -13.66
N LYS A 171 -8.45 5.00 -14.84
CA LYS A 171 -9.55 5.69 -15.47
C LYS A 171 -10.58 4.60 -15.79
N PHE A 172 -11.58 4.49 -14.93
CA PHE A 172 -12.78 3.72 -15.22
C PHE A 172 -13.48 4.42 -16.40
N GLY A 173 -13.08 4.07 -17.62
CA GLY A 173 -13.86 4.36 -18.80
C GLY A 173 -15.18 3.63 -18.62
N SER A 174 -16.27 4.39 -18.55
CA SER A 174 -17.62 3.86 -18.60
C SER A 174 -17.87 3.25 -19.98
N ASP A 175 -17.38 2.04 -20.19
CA ASP A 175 -17.89 1.13 -21.22
C ASP A 175 -17.96 -0.26 -20.60
N THR A 176 -19.00 -0.46 -19.80
CA THR A 176 -19.47 -1.79 -19.41
C THR A 176 -19.86 -2.55 -20.67
N ARG A 177 -19.00 -3.46 -21.12
CA ARG A 177 -19.44 -4.58 -21.93
C ARG A 177 -18.87 -5.86 -21.35
N SER A 178 -19.64 -6.44 -20.44
CA SER A 178 -19.45 -7.75 -19.86
C SER A 178 -19.23 -8.79 -20.97
N GLN A 179 -18.10 -9.47 -20.97
CA GLN A 179 -17.97 -10.79 -21.61
C GLN A 179 -17.96 -11.84 -20.51
N LEU A 180 -19.00 -12.67 -20.52
CA LEU A 180 -19.07 -13.94 -19.80
C LEU A 180 -18.16 -14.94 -20.52
N GLY A 181 -17.13 -15.42 -19.84
CA GLY A 181 -16.40 -16.62 -20.24
C GLY A 181 -17.08 -17.85 -19.65
N THR A 182 -17.60 -18.72 -20.49
CA THR A 182 -18.03 -20.07 -20.12
C THR A 182 -16.80 -20.99 -20.13
N PHE A 183 -16.72 -21.91 -19.16
CA PHE A 183 -15.74 -23.00 -19.15
C PHE A 183 -15.94 -23.99 -20.29
#